data_AF-A0A1Y3X0Y8-F1
#
_entry.id   AF-A0A1Y3X0Y8-F1
#
_cell.length_a   1.000
_cell.length_b   1.000
_cell.length_c   1.000
_cell.angle_alpha   90.00
_cell.angle_beta   90.00
_cell.angle_gamma   90.00
#
_symmetry.space_group_name_H-M   'P 1'
#
loop_
_entity.id
_entity.type
_entity.pdbx_description
1 polymer ?
#
loop_
_entity_poly.entity_id
_entity_poly.type
_entity_poly.pdbx_seq_one_letter_code
_entity_poly.pdbx_strand_id
1 'polypeptide(L)'
;MKKLLMMSLAALALAACNDDADEGIQYATSNPEIVNGVYSGRNMHFYGTAKVTDSEGNVFTDPEAWFEFAGDRETLVIYMHQTRFAEKMPQLDMRIYRIPYTGGEGASLSFSSESLIPQVRLPNQVGGGYSYQDMPAYTLTGVEGSVNDIVCRMAFTCSVPKLGSYRMEYEGLLLVKK
;
A
#
# COMPACT_ATOMS: atom_id res chain seq x y z
N MET A 1 -19.64 56.46 -49.92
CA MET A 1 -18.76 56.48 -48.73
C MET A 1 -18.79 55.11 -48.09
N LYS A 2 -17.60 54.51 -47.93
CA LYS A 2 -17.15 53.39 -47.06
C LYS A 2 -18.16 52.76 -46.06
N LYS A 3 -18.12 51.42 -45.97
CA LYS A 3 -18.10 50.52 -44.78
C LYS A 3 -18.83 49.20 -45.13
N LEU A 4 -18.16 48.12 -45.52
CA LEU A 4 -17.42 47.11 -44.72
C LEU A 4 -18.26 46.49 -43.58
N LEU A 5 -18.69 45.22 -43.74
CA LEU A 5 -18.89 44.19 -42.69
C LEU A 5 -19.31 42.88 -43.41
N MET A 6 -18.43 41.93 -43.70
CA MET A 6 -17.81 40.88 -42.86
C MET A 6 -18.75 39.71 -42.49
N MET A 7 -18.35 38.53 -42.95
CA MET A 7 -18.86 37.17 -42.68
C MET A 7 -19.06 36.87 -41.18
N SER A 8 -20.03 36.02 -40.87
CA SER A 8 -19.98 35.14 -39.70
C SER A 8 -20.64 33.78 -40.00
N LEU A 9 -19.79 32.78 -40.25
CA LEU A 9 -20.13 31.37 -40.11
C LEU A 9 -20.24 31.06 -38.61
N ALA A 10 -21.42 30.67 -38.14
CA ALA A 10 -21.59 30.17 -36.78
C ALA A 10 -21.06 28.73 -36.70
N ALA A 11 -19.91 28.56 -36.06
CA ALA A 11 -19.43 27.25 -35.62
C ALA A 11 -20.21 26.84 -34.37
N LEU A 12 -21.01 25.77 -34.47
CA LEU A 12 -21.56 25.06 -33.33
C LEU A 12 -20.39 24.36 -32.62
N ALA A 13 -19.89 24.97 -31.54
CA ALA A 13 -19.07 24.25 -30.58
C ALA A 13 -19.99 23.28 -29.83
N LEU A 14 -19.90 21.99 -30.16
CA LEU A 14 -20.32 20.93 -29.26
C LEU A 14 -19.39 21.01 -28.04
N ALA A 15 -19.84 21.66 -26.98
CA ALA A 15 -19.26 21.48 -25.65
C ALA A 15 -19.57 20.05 -25.22
N ALA A 16 -18.69 19.12 -25.61
CA ALA A 16 -18.56 17.86 -24.91
C ALA A 16 -17.93 18.19 -23.56
N CYS A 17 -18.76 18.47 -22.55
CA CYS A 17 -18.34 18.42 -21.16
C CYS A 17 -18.06 16.95 -20.84
N ASN A 18 -16.82 16.52 -21.11
CA ASN A 18 -16.31 15.25 -20.66
C ASN A 18 -15.12 15.54 -19.73
N ASP A 19 -15.46 16.13 -18.58
CA ASP A 19 -14.50 16.56 -17.54
C ASP A 19 -14.64 15.72 -16.27
N ASP A 20 -15.06 14.46 -16.40
CA ASP A 20 -14.70 13.42 -15.43
C ASP A 20 -13.27 12.96 -15.77
N ALA A 21 -12.31 13.88 -15.62
CA ALA A 21 -10.91 13.55 -15.65
C ALA A 21 -10.61 12.70 -14.41
N ASP A 22 -10.49 11.39 -14.61
CA ASP A 22 -9.98 10.44 -13.64
C ASP A 22 -8.58 10.94 -13.20
N GLU A 23 -8.49 11.67 -12.07
CA GLU A 23 -7.28 12.42 -11.67
C GLU A 23 -6.07 11.53 -11.32
N GLY A 24 -6.15 10.23 -11.58
CA GLY A 24 -5.08 9.27 -11.34
C GLY A 24 -4.71 9.13 -9.86
N ILE A 25 -3.60 8.44 -9.60
CA ILE A 25 -3.04 8.28 -8.26
C ILE A 25 -2.33 9.57 -7.86
N GLN A 26 -2.75 10.16 -6.74
CA GLN A 26 -2.15 11.37 -6.19
C GLN A 26 -1.33 11.06 -4.95
N TYR A 27 -0.08 11.51 -4.94
CA TYR A 27 0.84 11.32 -3.83
C TYR A 27 0.91 12.58 -2.95
N ALA A 28 0.98 12.38 -1.64
CA ALA A 28 1.15 13.44 -0.67
C ALA A 28 2.54 14.08 -0.81
N THR A 29 2.65 15.36 -0.46
CA THR A 29 3.92 16.09 -0.43
C THR A 29 4.53 16.19 0.97
N SER A 30 3.82 15.71 1.98
CA SER A 30 4.25 15.66 3.38
C SER A 30 3.38 14.68 4.16
N ASN A 31 3.89 14.11 5.25
CA ASN A 31 3.14 13.21 6.11
C ASN A 31 2.71 13.87 7.44
N PRO A 32 1.45 14.33 7.58
CA PRO A 32 0.95 14.93 8.82
C PRO A 32 0.56 13.88 9.88
N GLU A 33 0.52 12.60 9.52
CA GLU A 33 0.03 11.54 10.40
C GLU A 33 1.14 10.99 11.32
N ILE A 34 2.38 11.41 11.12
CA ILE A 34 3.48 11.17 12.05
C ILE A 34 4.03 12.53 12.49
N VAL A 35 3.96 12.81 13.79
CA VAL A 35 4.48 14.07 14.35
C VAL A 35 5.52 13.74 15.41
N ASN A 36 6.77 14.12 15.14
CA ASN A 36 7.93 13.83 16.00
C ASN A 36 8.00 12.36 16.38
N GLY A 37 7.88 11.50 15.36
CA GLY A 37 7.92 10.06 15.50
C GLY A 37 6.69 9.42 16.14
N VAL A 38 5.62 10.17 16.38
CA VAL A 38 4.39 9.62 16.97
C VAL A 38 3.30 9.53 15.92
N TYR A 39 2.77 8.33 15.72
CA TYR A 39 1.66 8.08 14.82
C TYR A 39 0.33 8.64 15.38
N SER A 40 -0.46 9.28 14.51
CA SER A 40 -1.73 9.93 14.85
C SER A 40 -2.88 8.95 15.08
N GLY A 41 -2.76 7.72 14.56
CA GLY A 41 -3.83 6.72 14.53
C GLY A 41 -4.76 6.83 13.32
N ARG A 42 -4.59 7.84 12.45
CA ARG A 42 -5.38 7.95 11.21
C ARG A 42 -4.68 7.20 10.07
N ASN A 43 -5.45 6.40 9.35
CA ASN A 43 -4.90 5.52 8.32
C ASN A 43 -4.06 6.28 7.28
N MET A 44 -2.89 5.70 6.99
CA MET A 44 -2.01 6.08 5.90
C MET A 44 -2.07 5.00 4.83
N HIS A 45 -2.24 5.39 3.57
CA HIS A 45 -2.21 4.47 2.43
C HIS A 45 -0.96 4.74 1.61
N PHE A 46 -0.19 3.70 1.34
CA PHE A 46 1.03 3.76 0.54
C PHE A 46 0.84 2.93 -0.73
N TYR A 47 1.16 3.51 -1.87
CA TYR A 47 1.10 2.83 -3.16
C TYR A 47 2.47 2.84 -3.81
N GLY A 48 2.89 1.70 -4.36
CA GLY A 48 4.21 1.57 -4.95
C GLY A 48 4.51 0.18 -5.46
N THR A 49 5.77 -0.22 -5.37
CA THR A 49 6.26 -1.46 -5.97
C THR A 49 6.69 -2.45 -4.92
N ALA A 50 6.23 -3.70 -5.04
CA ALA A 50 6.78 -4.84 -4.33
C ALA A 50 7.63 -5.69 -5.29
N LYS A 51 8.84 -6.04 -4.86
CA LYS A 51 9.69 -7.03 -5.52
C LYS A 51 9.78 -8.25 -4.63
N VAL A 52 9.57 -9.42 -5.22
CA VAL A 52 9.61 -10.69 -4.53
C VAL A 52 10.63 -11.58 -5.19
N THR A 53 11.66 -11.98 -4.44
CA THR A 53 12.71 -12.88 -4.89
C THR A 53 12.49 -14.25 -4.25
N ASP A 54 12.38 -15.29 -5.07
CA ASP A 54 12.27 -16.67 -4.57
C ASP A 54 13.65 -17.25 -4.18
N SER A 55 13.65 -18.48 -3.64
CA SER A 55 14.88 -19.18 -3.25
C SER A 55 15.82 -19.54 -4.40
N GLU A 56 15.33 -19.52 -5.65
CA GLU A 56 16.14 -19.77 -6.85
C GLU A 56 16.70 -18.47 -7.43
N GLY A 57 16.31 -17.31 -6.88
CA GLY A 57 16.72 -15.99 -7.34
C GLY A 57 15.81 -15.41 -8.44
N ASN A 58 14.68 -16.05 -8.76
CA ASN A 58 13.73 -15.48 -9.70
C ASN A 58 13.00 -14.29 -9.05
N VAL A 59 12.78 -13.24 -9.82
CA VAL A 59 12.15 -12.01 -9.34
C VAL A 59 10.77 -11.85 -9.97
N PHE A 60 9.76 -11.75 -9.11
CA PHE A 60 8.42 -11.28 -9.45
C PHE A 60 8.27 -9.83 -8.97
N THR A 61 7.69 -8.94 -9.78
CA THR A 61 7.48 -7.53 -9.43
C THR A 61 6.00 -7.17 -9.55
N ASP A 62 5.45 -6.59 -8.49
CA ASP A 62 4.12 -6.01 -8.46
C ASP A 62 4.23 -4.47 -8.43
N PRO A 63 4.00 -3.76 -9.55
CA PRO A 63 4.16 -2.31 -9.62
C PRO A 63 3.02 -1.54 -8.95
N GLU A 64 1.98 -2.25 -8.49
CA GLU A 64 0.71 -1.72 -7.98
C GLU A 64 0.46 -2.16 -6.53
N ALA A 65 1.53 -2.41 -5.76
CA ALA A 65 1.44 -2.88 -4.39
C ALA A 65 0.87 -1.79 -3.47
N TRP A 66 -0.18 -2.14 -2.71
CA TRP A 66 -0.91 -1.23 -1.85
C TRP A 66 -0.88 -1.67 -0.39
N PHE A 67 -0.21 -0.87 0.46
CA PHE A 67 -0.13 -1.11 1.89
C PHE A 67 -0.89 -0.02 2.64
N GLU A 68 -1.57 -0.39 3.72
CA GLU A 68 -2.29 0.55 4.59
C GLU A 68 -1.82 0.37 6.03
N PHE A 69 -1.47 1.48 6.66
CA PHE A 69 -1.05 1.52 8.05
C PHE A 69 -2.20 2.10 8.86
N ALA A 70 -2.68 1.32 9.83
CA ALA A 70 -3.62 1.72 10.87
C ALA A 70 -2.97 1.48 12.24
N GLY A 71 -3.71 1.72 13.33
CA GLY A 71 -3.24 1.41 14.69
C GLY A 71 -3.38 2.60 15.63
N ASP A 72 -2.47 2.66 16.59
CA ASP A 72 -2.48 3.64 17.68
C ASP A 72 -1.07 4.20 17.95
N ARG A 73 -0.90 4.88 19.08
CA ARG A 73 0.36 5.53 19.44
C ARG A 73 1.48 4.54 19.80
N GLU A 74 1.19 3.26 19.97
CA GLU A 74 2.17 2.25 20.41
C GLU A 74 2.40 1.17 19.34
N THR A 75 1.36 0.83 18.57
CA THR A 75 1.40 -0.28 17.63
C THR A 75 0.77 0.06 16.29
N LEU A 76 1.31 -0.53 15.24
CA LEU A 76 0.78 -0.48 13.88
C LEU A 76 0.02 -1.75 13.53
N VAL A 77 -1.03 -1.61 12.72
CA VAL A 77 -1.62 -2.70 11.94
C VAL A 77 -1.32 -2.40 10.48
N ILE A 78 -0.54 -3.27 9.85
CA ILE A 78 -0.11 -3.09 8.46
C ILE A 78 -0.92 -4.04 7.60
N TYR A 79 -1.85 -3.50 6.83
CA TYR A 79 -2.61 -4.23 5.82
C TYR A 79 -1.82 -4.24 4.51
N MET A 80 -1.72 -5.42 3.90
CA MET A 80 -1.10 -5.66 2.60
C MET A 80 -2.21 -6.15 1.68
N HIS A 81 -2.74 -5.23 0.87
CA HIS A 81 -3.93 -5.47 0.06
C HIS A 81 -3.56 -6.21 -1.22
N GLN A 82 -4.33 -7.25 -1.55
CA GLN A 82 -4.14 -8.06 -2.75
C GLN A 82 -2.69 -8.55 -2.98
N THR A 83 -1.93 -8.78 -1.90
CA THR A 83 -0.52 -9.17 -1.96
C THR A 83 -0.35 -10.55 -2.58
N ARG A 84 0.70 -10.71 -3.39
CA ARG A 84 1.10 -11.98 -4.02
C ARG A 84 2.62 -12.14 -4.00
N PHE A 85 3.08 -13.37 -3.83
CA PHE A 85 4.52 -13.69 -3.77
C PHE A 85 5.09 -14.21 -5.09
N ALA A 86 4.23 -14.64 -6.02
CA ALA A 86 4.60 -15.02 -7.38
C ALA A 86 3.40 -14.81 -8.31
N GLU A 87 3.65 -14.70 -9.62
CA GLU A 87 2.62 -14.40 -10.63
C GLU A 87 1.43 -15.38 -10.60
N LYS A 88 1.70 -16.67 -10.35
CA LYS A 88 0.68 -17.73 -10.34
C LYS A 88 0.04 -17.98 -8.98
N MET A 89 0.38 -17.18 -7.96
CA MET A 89 -0.21 -17.30 -6.64
C MET A 89 -1.49 -16.46 -6.51
N PRO A 90 -2.45 -16.90 -5.68
CA PRO A 90 -3.62 -16.07 -5.39
C PRO A 90 -3.19 -14.77 -4.70
N GLN A 91 -3.88 -13.68 -5.03
CA GLN A 91 -3.80 -12.43 -4.28
C GLN A 91 -4.48 -12.62 -2.92
N LEU A 92 -3.83 -12.15 -1.86
CA LEU A 92 -4.30 -12.27 -0.49
C LEU A 92 -4.34 -10.90 0.17
N ASP A 93 -5.46 -10.59 0.84
CA ASP A 93 -5.48 -9.50 1.81
C ASP A 93 -4.86 -10.03 3.12
N MET A 94 -3.64 -9.56 3.40
CA MET A 94 -2.88 -9.95 4.58
C MET A 94 -2.77 -8.77 5.55
N ARG A 95 -2.49 -9.04 6.82
CA ARG A 95 -2.05 -8.01 7.75
C ARG A 95 -1.01 -8.49 8.76
N ILE A 96 -0.11 -7.61 9.13
CA ILE A 96 0.68 -7.69 10.35
C ILE A 96 -0.13 -7.01 11.45
N TYR A 97 -0.49 -7.76 12.49
CA TYR A 97 -1.37 -7.26 13.54
C TYR A 97 -0.56 -6.81 14.76
N ARG A 98 -0.67 -5.51 15.10
CA ARG A 98 -0.11 -4.88 16.31
C ARG A 98 1.40 -5.03 16.45
N ILE A 99 2.14 -4.61 15.43
CA ILE A 99 3.61 -4.51 15.51
C ILE A 99 4.01 -3.23 16.25
N PRO A 100 4.84 -3.28 17.30
CA PRO A 100 5.39 -2.09 17.93
C PRO A 100 6.26 -1.30 16.96
N TYR A 101 6.30 0.03 17.12
CA TYR A 101 7.18 0.89 16.35
C TYR A 101 8.03 1.79 17.26
N THR A 102 9.14 2.25 16.72
CA THR A 102 10.01 3.28 17.31
C THR A 102 9.85 4.56 16.51
N GLY A 103 9.55 5.67 17.20
CA GLY A 103 9.49 6.98 16.57
C GLY A 103 10.88 7.51 16.21
N GLY A 104 11.00 8.16 15.06
CA GLY A 104 12.19 8.88 14.63
C GLY A 104 12.03 10.40 14.68
N GLU A 105 12.96 11.12 14.07
CA GLU A 105 12.86 12.58 13.94
C GLU A 105 11.82 12.98 12.88
N GLY A 106 11.09 14.05 13.13
CA GLY A 106 10.07 14.55 12.21
C GLY A 106 8.95 13.53 11.95
N ALA A 107 8.54 13.41 10.69
CA ALA A 107 7.49 12.49 10.27
C ALA A 107 8.05 11.09 9.94
N SER A 108 8.76 10.47 10.88
CA SER A 108 9.37 9.16 10.66
C SER A 108 9.13 8.16 11.78
N LEU A 109 9.03 6.89 11.42
CA LEU A 109 8.98 5.77 12.36
C LEU A 109 9.59 4.53 11.73
N SER A 110 10.00 3.58 12.56
CA SER A 110 10.51 2.27 12.13
C SER A 110 9.95 1.14 12.98
N PHE A 111 9.84 -0.05 12.41
CA PHE A 111 9.39 -1.25 13.09
C PHE A 111 10.21 -2.45 12.63
N SER A 112 10.34 -3.43 13.51
CA SER A 112 11.03 -4.68 13.18
C SER A 112 10.53 -5.83 14.05
N SER A 113 10.59 -7.04 13.52
CA SER A 113 10.39 -8.28 14.27
C SER A 113 11.18 -9.42 13.63
N GLU A 114 11.80 -10.27 14.45
CA GLU A 114 12.51 -11.45 13.96
C GLU A 114 11.56 -12.44 13.29
N SER A 115 10.37 -12.62 13.86
CA SER A 115 9.35 -13.55 13.38
C SER A 115 7.96 -13.11 13.83
N LEU A 116 6.96 -13.23 12.95
CA LEU A 116 5.56 -13.05 13.30
C LEU A 116 4.63 -13.86 12.39
N ILE A 117 3.46 -14.22 12.93
CA ILE A 117 2.40 -14.86 12.17
C ILE A 117 1.50 -13.76 11.61
N PRO A 118 1.40 -13.60 10.27
CA PRO A 118 0.45 -12.65 9.70
C PRO A 118 -0.97 -13.21 9.79
N GLN A 119 -1.94 -12.33 9.60
CA GLN A 119 -3.33 -12.71 9.43
C GLN A 119 -3.75 -12.57 7.97
N VAL A 120 -4.59 -13.47 7.48
CA VAL A 120 -5.14 -13.44 6.13
C VAL A 120 -6.66 -13.28 6.22
N ARG A 121 -7.24 -12.46 5.35
CA ARG A 121 -8.69 -12.29 5.26
C ARG A 121 -9.31 -13.49 4.55
N LEU A 122 -10.02 -14.33 5.31
CA LEU A 122 -10.61 -15.57 4.84
C LEU A 122 -12.11 -15.60 5.11
N PRO A 123 -12.89 -16.40 4.34
CA PRO A 123 -14.29 -16.64 4.65
C PRO A 123 -14.47 -17.18 6.07
N ASN A 124 -15.52 -16.72 6.75
CA ASN A 124 -15.89 -17.25 8.05
C ASN A 124 -16.41 -18.69 7.91
N GLN A 125 -16.07 -19.56 8.85
CA GLN A 125 -16.57 -20.95 8.87
C GLN A 125 -18.09 -21.02 9.08
N VAL A 126 -18.65 -20.05 9.81
CA VAL A 126 -20.06 -19.95 10.14
C VAL A 126 -20.51 -18.49 10.04
N GLY A 127 -21.77 -18.26 9.66
CA GLY A 127 -22.38 -16.93 9.68
C GLY A 127 -22.12 -16.06 8.44
N GLY A 128 -21.40 -16.58 7.43
CA GLY A 128 -21.05 -15.83 6.21
C GLY A 128 -20.05 -14.70 6.47
N GLY A 129 -19.62 -14.04 5.39
CA GLY A 129 -18.64 -12.94 5.45
C GLY A 129 -17.19 -13.40 5.59
N TYR A 130 -16.32 -12.46 5.95
CA TYR A 130 -14.87 -12.65 6.01
C TYR A 130 -14.28 -12.07 7.29
N SER A 131 -13.21 -12.66 7.78
CA SER A 131 -12.42 -12.18 8.93
C SER A 131 -10.94 -12.41 8.72
N TYR A 132 -10.12 -11.61 9.41
CA TYR A 132 -8.68 -11.85 9.48
C TYR A 132 -8.40 -12.98 10.46
N GLN A 133 -7.71 -14.01 9.99
CA GLN A 133 -7.37 -15.22 10.74
C GLN A 133 -5.87 -15.45 10.68
N ASP A 134 -5.26 -15.88 11.78
CA ASP A 134 -3.83 -16.21 11.83
C ASP A 134 -3.49 -17.27 10.77
N MET A 135 -2.40 -17.05 10.03
CA MET A 135 -1.93 -17.94 9.00
C MET A 135 -0.49 -18.39 9.28
N PRO A 136 -0.27 -19.38 10.17
CA PRO A 136 1.06 -19.87 10.53
C PRO A 136 1.87 -20.36 9.32
N ALA A 137 1.21 -20.88 8.29
CA ALA A 137 1.83 -21.31 7.04
C ALA A 137 2.47 -20.17 6.24
N TYR A 138 2.21 -18.91 6.59
CA TYR A 138 2.77 -17.72 5.96
C TYR A 138 3.63 -16.92 6.95
N THR A 139 4.23 -17.58 7.94
CA THR A 139 5.09 -16.90 8.94
C THR A 139 6.11 -16.00 8.25
N LEU A 140 6.17 -14.74 8.70
CA LEU A 140 7.08 -13.73 8.19
C LEU A 140 8.30 -13.68 9.12
N THR A 141 9.50 -13.66 8.53
CA THR A 141 10.77 -13.54 9.26
C THR A 141 11.57 -12.36 8.76
N GLY A 142 12.41 -11.80 9.64
CA GLY A 142 13.23 -10.63 9.33
C GLY A 142 12.38 -9.46 8.84
N VAL A 143 11.25 -9.21 9.53
CA VAL A 143 10.37 -8.09 9.21
C VAL A 143 11.07 -6.82 9.63
N GLU A 144 11.23 -5.92 8.69
CA GLU A 144 11.78 -4.58 8.89
C GLU A 144 10.98 -3.59 8.05
N GLY A 145 10.75 -2.40 8.57
CA GLY A 145 10.14 -1.35 7.79
C GLY A 145 10.26 0.01 8.44
N SER A 146 10.05 1.03 7.63
CA SER A 146 10.09 2.42 8.04
C SER A 146 9.18 3.27 7.19
N VAL A 147 8.68 4.33 7.81
CA VAL A 147 8.11 5.47 7.11
C VAL A 147 9.04 6.64 7.36
N ASN A 148 9.49 7.29 6.30
CA ASN A 148 10.29 8.51 6.35
C ASN A 148 9.59 9.56 5.51
N ASP A 149 8.91 10.48 6.19
CA ASP A 149 7.95 11.41 5.60
C ASP A 149 6.91 10.66 4.75
N ILE A 150 6.90 10.85 3.44
CA ILE A 150 5.94 10.20 2.54
C ILE A 150 6.39 8.82 2.04
N VAL A 151 7.64 8.41 2.28
CA VAL A 151 8.19 7.16 1.75
C VAL A 151 8.04 6.04 2.77
N CYS A 152 7.33 4.98 2.40
CA CYS A 152 7.30 3.72 3.14
C CYS A 152 8.23 2.71 2.49
N ARG A 153 9.07 2.06 3.30
CA ARG A 153 9.85 0.89 2.90
C ARG A 153 9.57 -0.26 3.86
N MET A 154 9.42 -1.46 3.34
CA MET A 154 9.22 -2.65 4.16
C MET A 154 9.83 -3.85 3.47
N ALA A 155 10.41 -4.75 4.25
CA ALA A 155 10.92 -5.99 3.73
C ALA A 155 10.74 -7.12 4.75
N PHE A 156 10.54 -8.33 4.25
CA PHE A 156 10.42 -9.54 5.06
C PHE A 156 10.59 -10.78 4.19
N THR A 157 10.84 -11.92 4.81
CA THR A 157 10.82 -13.23 4.13
C THR A 157 9.55 -13.97 4.55
N CYS A 158 8.79 -14.48 3.58
CA CYS A 158 7.66 -15.38 3.80
C CYS A 158 8.03 -16.79 3.32
N SER A 159 8.04 -17.76 4.24
CA SER A 159 8.27 -19.16 3.91
C SER A 159 6.95 -19.92 3.93
N VAL A 160 6.49 -20.35 2.75
CA VAL A 160 5.23 -21.06 2.59
C VAL A 160 5.48 -22.55 2.38
N PRO A 161 4.98 -23.43 3.27
CA PRO A 161 5.18 -24.87 3.15
C PRO A 161 4.79 -25.40 1.77
N LYS A 162 5.71 -26.15 1.15
CA LYS A 162 5.58 -26.75 -0.19
C LYS A 162 5.57 -25.78 -1.37
N LEU A 163 5.54 -24.45 -1.15
CA LEU A 163 5.60 -23.46 -2.22
C LEU A 163 6.98 -22.82 -2.34
N GLY A 164 7.65 -22.55 -1.22
CA GLY A 164 9.01 -22.01 -1.23
C GLY A 164 9.19 -20.88 -0.22
N SER A 165 10.34 -20.20 -0.34
CA SER A 165 10.66 -19.01 0.45
C SER A 165 10.74 -17.80 -0.46
N TYR A 166 10.16 -16.69 -0.02
CA TYR A 166 9.98 -15.47 -0.80
C TYR A 166 10.44 -14.26 0.00
N ARG A 167 11.50 -13.59 -0.45
CA ARG A 167 11.94 -12.30 0.11
C ARG A 167 11.16 -11.19 -0.58
N MET A 168 10.29 -10.52 0.16
CA MET A 168 9.57 -9.34 -0.29
C MET A 168 10.31 -8.07 0.10
N GLU A 169 10.42 -7.14 -0.83
CA GLU A 169 10.93 -5.78 -0.65
C GLU A 169 9.92 -4.82 -1.28
N TYR A 170 9.40 -3.91 -0.46
CA TYR A 170 8.37 -2.94 -0.84
C TYR A 170 8.91 -1.52 -0.66
N GLU A 171 8.64 -0.67 -1.63
CA GLU A 171 8.76 0.78 -1.52
C GLU A 171 7.50 1.43 -2.09
N GLY A 172 6.91 2.35 -1.33
CA GLY A 172 5.72 3.09 -1.76
C GLY A 172 5.64 4.49 -1.20
N LEU A 173 4.79 5.29 -1.83
CA LEU A 173 4.58 6.69 -1.49
C LEU A 173 3.19 6.89 -0.88
N LEU A 174 3.13 7.76 0.13
CA LEU A 174 1.90 8.15 0.80
C LEU A 174 0.94 8.76 -0.21
N LEU A 175 -0.30 8.28 -0.22
CA LEU A 175 -1.37 8.83 -1.04
C LEU A 175 -1.98 10.09 -0.39
N VAL A 176 -2.47 11.00 -1.24
CA VAL A 176 -3.33 12.11 -0.78
C VAL A 176 -4.61 11.53 -0.20
N LYS A 177 -4.99 12.02 0.98
CA LYS A 177 -6.26 11.70 1.60
C LYS A 177 -7.37 12.44 0.85
N LYS A 178 -8.28 11.70 0.22
CA LYS A 178 -9.55 12.25 -0.25
C LYS A 178 -10.51 12.47 0.91
#